data_AF-A0A934HJJ5-F1
#
_entry.id   AF-A0A934HJJ5-F1
#
_cell.length_a   1.000
_cell.length_b   1.000
_cell.length_c   1.000
_cell.angle_alpha   90.00
_cell.angle_beta   90.00
_cell.angle_gamma   90.00
#
_symmetry.space_group_name_H-M   'P 1'
#
loop_
_entity.id
_entity.type
_entity.pdbx_description
1 polymer ?
#
loop_
_entity_poly.entity_id
_entity_poly.type
_entity_poly.pdbx_seq_one_letter_code
_entity_poly.pdbx_strand_id
1 'polypeptide(L)' 'PHLSVIASGGLRDGIDIAKCLALGADLGGIAGPFLKAADQSLDAVRKLIWEFTAELRVTMFVSGAVDINALKQTPLYLSP' A
#
# COMPACT_ATOMS: atom_id res chain seq x y z
N PRO A 1 14.25 6.70 16.44
CA PRO A 1 14.09 7.93 15.63
C PRO A 1 12.60 8.29 15.47
N HIS A 2 12.23 9.57 15.60
CA HIS A 2 10.82 10.04 15.52
C HIS A 2 10.48 10.69 14.17
N LEU A 3 11.18 10.33 13.09
CA LEU A 3 10.91 10.88 11.77
C LEU A 3 9.96 9.96 11.00
N SER A 4 8.93 10.51 10.36
CA SER A 4 8.06 9.72 9.49
C SER A 4 8.81 9.21 8.27
N VAL A 5 8.62 7.92 7.98
CA VAL A 5 9.22 7.24 6.83
C VAL A 5 8.17 7.06 5.74
N ILE A 6 8.43 7.61 4.56
CA ILE A 6 7.55 7.47 3.39
C ILE A 6 8.25 6.57 2.37
N ALA A 7 7.68 5.39 2.11
CA ALA A 7 8.15 4.51 1.05
C ALA A 7 7.55 4.95 -0.29
N SER A 8 8.37 5.02 -1.33
CA SER A 8 7.93 5.35 -2.68
C SER A 8 8.87 4.74 -3.72
N GLY A 9 8.47 4.80 -4.99
CA GLY A 9 9.24 4.25 -6.11
C GLY A 9 8.81 2.84 -6.47
N GLY A 10 8.15 2.69 -7.61
CA GLY A 10 7.81 1.39 -8.20
C GLY A 10 6.60 0.65 -7.61
N LEU A 11 5.96 1.16 -6.55
CA LEU A 11 4.73 0.58 -5.95
C LEU A 11 3.58 0.53 -6.96
N ARG A 12 2.88 -0.62 -7.04
CA ARG A 12 1.88 -0.87 -8.09
C ARG A 12 0.48 -1.20 -7.61
N ASP A 13 0.34 -1.65 -6.37
CA ASP A 13 -0.91 -2.19 -5.83
C ASP A 13 -0.98 -2.05 -4.29
N GLY A 14 -2.09 -2.46 -3.70
CA GLY A 14 -2.28 -2.46 -2.24
C GLY A 14 -1.38 -3.43 -1.48
N ILE A 15 -0.87 -4.47 -2.15
CA ILE A 15 0.06 -5.45 -1.54
C ILE A 15 1.43 -4.80 -1.36
N ASP A 16 1.90 -4.04 -2.34
CA ASP A 16 3.15 -3.27 -2.25
C ASP A 16 3.09 -2.24 -1.12
N ILE A 17 1.95 -1.55 -0.95
CA ILE A 17 1.73 -0.67 0.20
C ILE A 17 1.84 -1.46 1.50
N ALA A 18 1.20 -2.63 1.59
CA ALA A 18 1.24 -3.47 2.77
C ALA A 18 2.66 -3.91 3.14
N LYS A 19 3.46 -4.32 2.15
CA LYS A 19 4.89 -4.67 2.34
C LYS A 19 5.68 -3.49 2.89
N CYS A 20 5.48 -2.30 2.34
CA CYS A 20 6.17 -1.10 2.83
C CYS A 20 5.83 -0.79 4.29
N LEU A 21 4.56 -0.92 4.66
CA LEU A 21 4.12 -0.76 6.05
C LEU A 21 4.76 -1.84 6.94
N ALA A 22 4.72 -3.11 6.55
CA ALA A 22 5.38 -4.21 7.28
C ALA A 22 6.91 -4.03 7.41
N LEU A 23 7.55 -3.34 6.46
CA LEU A 23 8.98 -2.98 6.52
C LEU A 23 9.28 -1.76 7.40
N GLY A 24 8.26 -1.14 8.01
CA GLY A 24 8.41 -0.03 8.95
C GLY A 24 8.17 1.37 8.36
N ALA A 25 7.69 1.49 7.12
CA ALA A 25 7.23 2.77 6.60
C ALA A 25 5.92 3.21 7.29
N ASP A 26 5.70 4.52 7.36
CA ASP A 26 4.44 5.10 7.83
C ASP A 26 3.43 5.29 6.70
N LEU A 27 3.91 5.55 5.48
CA LEU A 27 3.11 5.84 4.30
C LEU A 27 3.74 5.25 3.04
N GLY A 28 2.89 4.91 2.06
CA GLY A 28 3.29 4.52 0.71
C GLY A 28 2.90 5.60 -0.32
N GLY A 29 3.80 5.93 -1.24
CA GLY A 29 3.60 6.91 -2.31
C GLY A 29 3.55 6.29 -3.69
N ILE A 30 2.48 6.55 -4.44
CA ILE A 30 2.24 6.01 -5.79
C ILE A 30 1.95 7.17 -6.76
N ALA A 31 2.72 7.27 -7.85
CA ALA A 31 2.55 8.32 -8.86
C ALA A 31 2.10 7.75 -10.22
N GLY A 32 2.89 6.87 -10.82
CA GLY A 32 2.67 6.38 -12.20
C GLY A 32 1.26 5.81 -12.47
N PRO A 33 0.76 4.86 -11.68
CA PRO A 33 -0.62 4.36 -11.79
C PRO A 33 -1.69 5.47 -11.71
N PHE A 34 -1.57 6.38 -10.74
CA PHE A 34 -2.52 7.47 -10.57
C PHE A 34 -2.47 8.50 -11.70
N LEU A 35 -1.29 8.80 -12.24
CA LEU A 35 -1.16 9.69 -13.40
C LEU A 35 -1.84 9.09 -14.63
N LYS A 36 -1.66 7.79 -14.88
CA LYS A 36 -2.32 7.07 -15.99
C LYS A 36 -3.84 7.00 -15.82
N ALA A 37 -4.33 6.81 -14.59
CA ALA A 37 -5.76 6.81 -14.31
C ALA A 37 -6.37 8.21 -14.48
N ALA A 38 -5.67 9.25 -14.02
CA ALA A 38 -6.10 10.64 -14.16
C ALA A 38 -6.20 11.10 -15.61
N ASP A 39 -5.30 10.62 -16.47
CA ASP A 39 -5.34 10.84 -17.93
C ASP A 39 -6.60 10.22 -18.57
N GLN A 40 -7.15 9.15 -18.00
CA GLN A 40 -8.36 8.51 -18.49
C GLN A 40 -9.63 9.22 -18.01
N SER A 41 -9.79 9.38 -16.69
CA SER A 41 -10.94 10.10 -16.09
C SER A 41 -10.82 10.20 -14.56
N LEU A 42 -11.63 11.08 -13.96
CA LEU A 42 -11.82 11.12 -12.51
C LEU A 42 -12.36 9.79 -11.95
N ASP A 43 -13.25 9.11 -12.67
CA ASP A 43 -13.81 7.83 -12.21
C ASP A 43 -12.78 6.71 -12.27
N ALA A 44 -11.86 6.73 -13.24
CA ALA A 44 -10.72 5.81 -13.26
C ALA A 44 -9.82 6.01 -12.02
N VAL A 45 -9.56 7.25 -11.62
CA VAL A 45 -8.82 7.54 -10.36
C VAL A 45 -9.57 7.00 -9.15
N ARG A 46 -10.88 7.25 -9.04
CA ARG A 46 -11.69 6.74 -7.92
C ARG A 46 -11.68 5.22 -7.86
N LYS A 47 -11.81 4.55 -9.01
CA LYS A 47 -11.74 3.09 -9.12
C LYS A 47 -10.39 2.58 -8.64
N LEU A 48 -9.29 3.21 -9.04
CA LEU A 48 -7.94 2.83 -8.61
C LEU A 48 -7.72 3.01 -7.10
N ILE A 49 -8.21 4.11 -6.53
CA ILE A 49 -8.19 4.32 -5.07
C ILE A 49 -8.94 3.18 -4.35
N TRP A 50 -10.13 2.85 -4.84
CA TRP A 50 -10.95 1.78 -4.27
C TRP A 50 -10.25 0.42 -4.37
N GLU A 51 -9.68 0.10 -5.52
CA GLU A 51 -8.96 -1.15 -5.78
C GLU A 51 -7.78 -1.33 -4.82
N PHE A 52 -6.88 -0.35 -4.73
CA PHE A 52 -5.74 -0.41 -3.82
C PHE A 52 -6.17 -0.48 -2.35
N THR A 53 -7.24 0.23 -1.99
CA THR A 53 -7.80 0.17 -0.62
C THR A 53 -8.35 -1.22 -0.32
N ALA A 54 -9.04 -1.84 -1.27
CA ALA A 54 -9.58 -3.19 -1.13
C ALA A 54 -8.46 -4.23 -1.01
N GLU A 55 -7.43 -4.15 -1.88
CA GLU A 55 -6.26 -5.02 -1.84
C GLU A 55 -5.50 -4.92 -0.50
N LEU A 56 -5.30 -3.70 0.02
CA LEU A 56 -4.68 -3.51 1.32
C LEU A 56 -5.51 -4.15 2.44
N ARG A 57 -6.83 -3.95 2.44
CA ARG A 57 -7.75 -4.56 3.43
C ARG A 57 -7.77 -6.08 3.33
N VAL A 58 -7.78 -6.64 2.12
CA VAL A 58 -7.69 -8.08 1.90
C VAL A 58 -6.35 -8.61 2.41
N THR A 59 -5.26 -7.92 2.11
CA THR A 59 -3.92 -8.28 2.60
C THR A 59 -3.88 -8.31 4.13
N MET A 60 -4.40 -7.27 4.78
CA MET A 60 -4.54 -7.20 6.24
C MET A 60 -5.39 -8.36 6.80
N PHE A 61 -6.53 -8.65 6.17
CA PHE A 61 -7.41 -9.73 6.59
C PHE A 61 -6.71 -11.09 6.52
N VAL A 62 -6.07 -11.42 5.40
CA VAL A 62 -5.39 -12.72 5.23
C VAL A 62 -4.10 -12.83 6.04
N SER A 63 -3.49 -11.70 6.42
CA SER A 63 -2.30 -11.67 7.28
C SER A 63 -2.63 -11.60 8.77
N GLY A 64 -3.92 -11.56 9.15
CA GLY A 64 -4.35 -11.44 10.55
C GLY A 64 -4.09 -10.06 11.18
N ALA A 65 -3.92 -9.01 10.38
CA ALA A 65 -3.72 -7.65 10.85
C ALA A 65 -5.06 -6.90 10.93
N VAL A 66 -5.48 -6.52 12.13
CA VAL A 66 -6.75 -5.79 12.37
C VAL A 66 -6.68 -4.32 11.94
N ASP A 67 -5.49 -3.73 11.97
CA ASP A 67 -5.25 -2.34 11.63
C ASP A 67 -3.83 -2.15 11.04
N ILE A 68 -3.49 -0.92 10.66
CA ILE A 68 -2.18 -0.58 10.08
C ILE A 68 -1.04 -0.82 11.08
N ASN A 69 -1.27 -0.62 12.39
CA ASN A 69 -0.25 -0.86 13.40
C ASN A 69 0.05 -2.36 13.54
N ALA A 70 -0.98 -3.20 13.51
CA ALA A 70 -0.82 -4.65 13.47
C ALA A 70 -0.12 -5.11 12.19
N LEU A 71 -0.44 -4.50 11.04
CA LEU A 71 0.22 -4.81 9.77
C LEU A 71 1.72 -4.49 9.81
N LYS A 72 2.11 -3.36 10.42
CA LYS A 72 3.52 -2.99 10.64
C LYS A 72 4.31 -4.01 11.47
N GLN A 73 3.63 -4.79 12.31
CA GLN A 73 4.25 -5.83 13.15
C GLN A 73 4.14 -7.23 12.54
N THR A 74 3.53 -7.35 11.35
CA THR A 74 3.34 -8.64 10.67
C THR A 74 4.68 -9.11 10.09
N PRO A 75 5.10 -10.36 10.33
CA PRO A 75 6.33 -10.90 9.76
C PRO A 75 6.32 -10.86 8.23
N LEU A 76 7.40 -10.34 7.64
CA LEU A 76 7.61 -10.37 6.20
C LEU A 76 8.61 -11.49 5.86
N TYR A 77 8.16 -12.46 5.07
CA TYR A 77 9.02 -13.52 4.56
C TYR A 77 9.57 -13.11 3.19
N LEU A 78 10.88 -12.90 3.13
CA LEU A 78 11.58 -12.61 1.87
C LEU A 78 11.87 -13.93 1.16
N SER A 79 11.58 -13.97 -0.14
CA SER A 79 12.08 -15.06 -0.99
C SER A 79 13.61 -15.03 -1.03
N PRO A 80 14.28 -16.19 -1.19
CA PRO A 80 15.74 -16.27 -1.34
C PRO A 80 16.28 -15.45 -2.52
#